data_AF-A0A832B0H7-F1
#
_entry.id   AF-A0A832B0H7-F1
#
_cell.length_a   1.000
_cell.length_b   1.000
_cell.length_c   1.000
_cell.angle_alpha   90.00
_cell.angle_beta   90.00
_cell.angle_gamma   90.00
#
_symmetry.space_group_name_H-M   'P 1'
#
loop_
_entity.id
_entity.type
_entity.pdbx_description
1 polymer ?
#
loop_
_entity_poly.entity_id
_entity_poly.type
_entity_poly.pdbx_seq_one_letter_code
_entity_poly.pdbx_strand_id
1 'polypeptide(L)' 'MLDYDFDIVVKHELLDDKKAQEVIKKLETPLDKFPRILKTDPQIVKFNPKPGQLVAIYRDDPTGKYVYYRVVVDVE' A
#
# COMPACT_ATOMS: atom_id res chain seq x y z
N MET A 1 -29.25 7.79 3.96
CA MET A 1 -28.06 8.54 3.51
C MET A 1 -27.05 8.35 4.62
N LEU A 2 -26.10 7.44 4.44
CA LEU A 2 -25.11 7.13 5.46
C LEU A 2 -23.94 8.07 5.24
N ASP A 3 -23.87 9.13 6.05
CA ASP A 3 -22.70 10.01 6.20
C ASP A 3 -21.58 9.20 6.85
N TYR A 4 -20.92 8.37 6.05
CA TYR A 4 -19.67 7.75 6.42
C TYR A 4 -18.55 8.75 6.16
N ASP A 5 -18.25 9.56 7.16
CA ASP A 5 -17.00 10.31 7.28
C ASP A 5 -15.87 9.31 7.61
N PHE A 6 -15.66 8.34 6.71
CA PHE A 6 -14.37 7.67 6.68
C PHE A 6 -13.42 8.71 6.13
N ASP A 7 -12.38 9.04 6.89
CA ASP A 7 -11.24 9.79 6.35
C ASP A 7 -10.82 9.12 5.04
N ILE A 8 -11.25 9.69 3.92
CA ILE A 8 -11.15 9.07 2.58
C ILE A 8 -9.67 8.93 2.18
N VAL A 9 -8.79 9.56 2.95
CA VAL A 9 -7.35 9.66 2.75
C VAL A 9 -6.64 8.85 3.84
N VAL A 10 -6.60 7.53 3.64
CA VAL A 10 -5.75 6.65 4.44
C VAL A 10 -4.27 6.95 4.20
N LYS A 11 -3.42 6.75 5.21
CA LYS A 11 -1.99 7.05 5.10
C LYS A 11 -1.29 6.00 4.25
N HIS A 12 -0.64 6.44 3.18
CA HIS A 12 0.20 5.61 2.31
C HIS A 12 1.68 5.91 2.56
N GLU A 13 2.49 4.88 2.73
CA GLU A 13 3.95 4.95 2.90
C GLU A 13 4.63 4.01 1.88
N LEU A 14 5.63 4.52 1.15
CA LEU A 14 6.52 3.65 0.37
C LEU A 14 7.52 2.99 1.32
N LEU A 15 7.58 1.66 1.26
CA LEU A 15 8.54 0.90 2.03
C LEU A 15 9.90 0.84 1.32
N ASP A 16 10.96 1.07 2.08
CA ASP A 16 12.34 0.77 1.65
C ASP A 16 12.56 -0.73 1.51
N ASP A 17 13.60 -1.12 0.77
CA ASP A 17 13.95 -2.52 0.50
C ASP A 17 14.03 -3.39 1.77
N LYS A 18 14.58 -2.85 2.85
CA LYS A 18 14.68 -3.56 4.14
C LYS A 18 13.31 -3.89 4.71
N LYS A 19 12.42 -2.90 4.81
CA LYS A 19 11.05 -3.10 5.34
C LYS A 19 10.24 -4.01 4.43
N ALA A 20 10.37 -3.85 3.10
CA ALA A 20 9.70 -4.71 2.13
C ALA A 20 10.12 -6.18 2.30
N GLN A 21 11.42 -6.45 2.48
CA GLN A 21 11.94 -7.80 2.76
C GLN A 21 11.39 -8.39 4.07
N GLU A 22 11.28 -7.59 5.14
CA GLU A 22 10.67 -8.04 6.39
C GLU A 22 9.19 -8.40 6.22
N VAL A 23 8.43 -7.61 5.45
CA VAL A 23 7.01 -7.89 5.16
C VAL A 23 6.86 -9.16 4.33
N ILE A 24 7.67 -9.33 3.29
CA ILE A 24 7.68 -10.53 2.43
C ILE A 24 7.99 -11.78 3.25
N LYS A 25 8.97 -11.71 4.17
CA LYS A 25 9.31 -12.81 5.08
C LYS A 25 8.19 -13.09 6.08
N LYS A 26 7.61 -12.05 6.67
CA LYS A 26 6.55 -12.18 7.69
C LYS A 26 5.26 -12.77 7.11
N LEU A 27 4.94 -12.44 5.85
CA LEU A 27 3.75 -12.92 5.16
C LEU A 27 4.02 -14.16 4.29
N GLU A 28 5.28 -14.59 4.19
CA GLU A 28 5.74 -15.71 3.35
C GLU A 28 5.15 -15.67 1.92
N THR A 29 4.98 -14.45 1.39
CA THR A 29 4.24 -14.18 0.16
C THR A 29 5.17 -13.48 -0.84
N PRO A 30 5.27 -13.96 -2.10
CA PRO A 30 6.08 -13.30 -3.12
C PRO A 30 5.45 -11.95 -3.56
N LEU A 31 6.29 -11.02 -4.00
CA LEU A 31 5.91 -9.63 -4.38
C LEU A 31 4.76 -9.59 -5.41
N ASP A 32 4.79 -10.49 -6.38
CA ASP A 32 3.80 -10.65 -7.45
C ASP A 32 2.40 -11.06 -6.97
N LYS A 33 2.28 -11.65 -5.77
CA LYS A 33 1.00 -12.01 -5.16
C LYS A 33 0.37 -10.89 -4.33
N PHE A 34 1.09 -9.80 -4.08
CA PHE A 34 0.48 -8.65 -3.43
C PHE A 34 -0.49 -7.95 -4.38
N PRO A 35 -1.58 -7.36 -3.85
CA PRO A 35 -2.45 -6.51 -4.66
C PRO A 35 -1.64 -5.41 -5.34
N ARG A 36 -1.94 -5.14 -6.61
CA ARG A 36 -1.18 -4.19 -7.43
C ARG A 36 -1.71 -2.77 -7.24
N ILE A 37 -0.82 -1.78 -7.35
CA ILE A 37 -1.16 -0.36 -7.43
C ILE A 37 -0.37 0.28 -8.57
N LEU A 38 -1.01 1.12 -9.37
CA LEU A 38 -0.35 1.77 -10.50
C LEU A 38 0.58 2.87 -10.01
N LYS A 39 1.76 3.02 -10.61
CA LYS A 39 2.66 4.16 -10.34
C LYS A 39 1.98 5.53 -10.52
N THR A 40 0.94 5.58 -11.35
CA THR A 40 0.15 6.78 -11.67
C THR A 40 -0.99 7.04 -10.69
N ASP A 41 -1.16 6.20 -9.67
CA ASP A 41 -2.20 6.38 -8.67
C ASP A 41 -1.98 7.69 -7.88
N PRO A 42 -3.01 8.55 -7.75
CA PRO A 42 -2.87 9.88 -7.16
C PRO A 42 -2.41 9.86 -5.69
N GLN A 43 -2.62 8.76 -4.96
CA GLN A 43 -2.20 8.65 -3.56
C GLN A 43 -0.69 8.42 -3.44
N ILE A 44 -0.06 7.79 -4.44
CA ILE A 44 1.36 7.44 -4.39
C ILE A 44 2.24 8.19 -5.38
N VAL A 45 1.68 8.79 -6.44
CA VAL A 45 2.44 9.49 -7.50
C VAL A 45 3.35 10.60 -6.95
N LYS A 46 2.91 11.29 -5.88
CA LYS A 46 3.68 12.34 -5.19
C LYS A 46 4.98 11.84 -4.56
N PHE A 47 5.09 10.53 -4.32
CA PHE A 47 6.29 9.89 -3.76
C PHE A 47 7.22 9.30 -4.83
N ASN A 48 6.92 9.53 -6.11
CA ASN A 48 7.69 9.04 -7.26
C ASN A 48 8.00 7.52 -7.19
N PRO A 49 6.94 6.68 -7.07
CA PRO A 49 7.08 5.27 -6.78
C PRO A 49 7.68 4.52 -7.97
N LYS A 50 8.56 3.56 -7.70
CA LYS A 50 9.16 2.69 -8.71
C LYS A 50 8.41 1.35 -8.77
N PRO A 51 8.21 0.78 -9.98
CA PRO A 51 7.70 -0.58 -10.11
C PRO A 51 8.52 -1.57 -9.28
N GLY A 52 7.83 -2.47 -8.58
CA GLY A 52 8.42 -3.43 -7.65
C GLY A 52 8.53 -2.95 -6.20
N GLN A 53 8.26 -1.68 -5.90
CA GLN A 53 8.20 -1.20 -4.51
C GLN A 53 6.91 -1.65 -3.82
N LEU A 54 6.98 -1.81 -2.49
CA LEU A 54 5.83 -2.12 -1.66
C LEU A 54 5.29 -0.84 -1.00
N VAL A 55 3.99 -0.63 -1.06
CA VAL A 55 3.27 0.45 -0.40
C VAL A 55 2.55 -0.12 0.82
N ALA A 56 2.79 0.45 2.00
CA ALA A 56 2.00 0.20 3.19
C ALA A 56 0.86 1.21 3.28
N ILE A 57 -0.35 0.71 3.49
CA ILE A 57 -1.57 1.48 3.65
C ILE A 57 -2.05 1.27 5.07
N TYR A 58 -1.91 2.29 5.90
CA TYR A 58 -2.36 2.28 7.28
C TYR A 58 -3.80 2.76 7.32
N ARG A 59 -4.68 1.89 7.79
CA ARG A 59 -6.09 2.19 7.87
C ARG A 59 -6.58 1.97 9.29
N ASP A 60 -7.28 2.99 9.79
CA ASP A 60 -7.82 3.07 11.14
C ASP A 60 -9.32 3.29 10.97
N ASP A 61 -10.09 2.26 11.26
CA ASP A 61 -11.55 2.26 11.17
C ASP A 61 -12.14 1.91 12.54
N PRO A 62 -13.45 2.09 12.76
CA PRO A 62 -14.13 1.64 13.98
C PRO A 62 -13.91 0.16 14.32
N THR A 63 -13.50 -0.68 13.37
CA THR A 63 -13.17 -2.09 13.59
C THR A 63 -11.73 -2.35 14.05
N GLY A 64 -10.85 -1.35 13.99
CA GLY A 64 -9.46 -1.42 14.44
C GLY A 64 -8.43 -0.90 13.43
N LYS A 65 -7.16 -1.03 13.82
CA LYS A 65 -5.98 -0.62 13.04
C LYS A 65 -5.42 -1.79 12.26
N TYR A 66 -5.28 -1.62 10.95
CA TYR A 66 -4.68 -2.63 10.10
C TYR A 66 -3.79 -2.00 9.02
N VAL A 67 -2.84 -2.80 8.54
CA VAL A 67 -1.89 -2.40 7.51
C VAL A 67 -2.06 -3.30 6.30
N TYR A 68 -2.41 -2.71 5.17
CA TYR A 68 -2.43 -3.39 3.88
C TYR A 68 -1.15 -3.12 3.11
N TYR A 69 -0.70 -4.10 2.33
CA TYR A 69 0.48 -3.97 1.49
C TYR A 69 0.09 -4.14 0.03
N ARG A 70 0.58 -3.24 -0.84
CA ARG A 70 0.38 -3.30 -2.29
C ARG A 70 1.69 -3.16 -3.03
N VAL A 71 1.85 -3.84 -4.15
CA VAL A 71 3.04 -3.72 -5.00
C VAL A 71 2.82 -2.71 -6.11
N VAL A 72 3.77 -1.80 -6.30
CA VAL A 72 3.74 -0.82 -7.38
C VAL A 72 4.00 -1.53 -8.70
N VAL A 73 3.14 -1.32 -9.69
CA VAL A 73 3.33 -1.80 -11.05
C VAL A 73 3.34 -0.63 -12.02
N ASP A 74 4.05 -0.80 -13.13
CA ASP A 74 3.93 0.09 -14.28
C ASP A 74 2.64 -0.23 -15.03
N VAL A 75 2.21 0.70 -15.88
CA VAL A 75 1.07 0.44 -16.76
C VAL A 75 1.54 -0.58 -17.79
N GLU A 76 0.91 -1.77 -17.83
CA GLU A 76 1.00 -2.66 -19.00
C GLU A 76 0.18 -2.07 -20.16
#